data_AF-A0ABD2Q9V2-F1
#
_entry.id   AF-A0ABD2Q9V2-F1
#
_cell.length_a   1.000
_cell.length_b   1.000
_cell.length_c   1.000
_cell.angle_alpha   90.00
_cell.angle_beta   90.00
_cell.angle_gamma   90.00
#
_symmetry.space_group_name_H-M   'P 1'
#
loop_
_entity.id
_entity.type
_entity.pdbx_description
1 polymer ?
#
loop_
_entity_poly.entity_id
_entity_poly.type
_entity_poly.pdbx_seq_one_letter_code
_entity_poly.pdbx_strand_id
1 'polypeptide(L)'
;MDASVLYAQEGEAGEAKALIDPNALSKNGTISLMSESISRDGDKIAYMLSSAGSDWGTIKFKDIRTGEEHTDVLKHVKFSCLEWSHDGKGVFYNWYPDSNDASADDGTETTSNSNQKLRYHELGTSQSDDPIVLEKPDQPSWLIGIDISICGRYGIVYFSQSCDPKCAVYYIDFSTINYEIKGQLQLEPLFTEFDAAYHYITNENDTFYFITDFEAPLKRLVCFDLKNPAKASWKDILPHDPKLGALLKSHLVTLQVFK
;
A
#
# COMPACT_ATOMS: atom_id res chain seq x y z
N MET A 1 -15.79 16.15 18.13
CA MET A 1 -15.40 16.50 16.76
C MET A 1 -15.90 15.37 15.90
N ASP A 2 -16.65 15.67 14.84
CA ASP A 2 -17.22 14.64 13.98
C ASP A 2 -16.17 14.20 12.95
N ALA A 3 -16.05 12.90 12.74
CA ALA A 3 -15.19 12.32 11.72
C ALA A 3 -15.88 12.37 10.35
N SER A 4 -15.09 12.47 9.28
CA SER A 4 -15.62 12.36 7.91
C SER A 4 -16.18 10.96 7.66
N VAL A 5 -17.25 10.90 6.87
CA VAL A 5 -17.93 9.64 6.49
C VAL A 5 -17.59 9.32 5.04
N LEU A 6 -17.17 8.08 4.79
CA LEU A 6 -16.94 7.58 3.43
C LEU A 6 -18.28 7.12 2.84
N TYR A 7 -18.66 7.66 1.68
CA TYR A 7 -19.90 7.32 0.98
C TYR A 7 -19.60 6.54 -0.30
N ALA A 8 -20.55 5.69 -0.70
CA ALA A 8 -20.59 5.01 -1.98
C ALA A 8 -21.93 5.28 -2.70
N GLN A 9 -21.90 5.40 -4.02
CA GLN A 9 -23.10 5.58 -4.85
C GLN A 9 -22.92 4.90 -6.21
N GLU A 10 -24.04 4.49 -6.81
CA GLU A 10 -24.06 3.95 -8.17
C GLU A 10 -24.12 5.08 -9.21
N GLY A 11 -22.98 5.34 -9.86
CA GLY A 11 -22.87 6.44 -10.82
C GLY A 11 -23.03 7.83 -10.18
N GLU A 12 -23.00 8.88 -10.99
CA GLU A 12 -23.05 10.27 -10.48
C GLU A 12 -24.42 10.66 -9.90
N ALA A 13 -25.49 10.05 -10.42
CA ALA A 13 -26.87 10.35 -10.04
C ALA A 13 -27.48 9.37 -9.03
N GLY A 14 -26.71 8.35 -8.60
CA GLY A 14 -27.15 7.37 -7.62
C GLY A 14 -27.31 7.98 -6.22
N GLU A 15 -28.12 7.34 -5.39
CA GLU A 15 -28.25 7.71 -3.98
C GLU A 15 -26.97 7.35 -3.22
N ALA A 16 -26.35 8.35 -2.57
CA ALA A 16 -25.19 8.15 -1.72
C ALA A 16 -25.56 7.42 -0.42
N LYS A 17 -24.86 6.32 -0.15
CA LYS A 17 -24.99 5.53 1.07
C LYS A 17 -23.70 5.58 1.86
N ALA A 18 -23.79 5.75 3.17
CA ALA A 18 -22.62 5.69 4.03
C ALA A 18 -22.01 4.28 3.95
N LEU A 19 -20.77 4.20 3.47
CA LEU A 19 -20.01 2.96 3.38
C LEU A 19 -19.27 2.71 4.70
N ILE A 20 -18.52 3.71 5.17
CA ILE A 20 -17.83 3.69 6.47
C ILE A 20 -18.15 4.98 7.22
N ASP A 21 -18.81 4.86 8.37
CA ASP A 21 -19.10 5.96 9.28
C ASP A 21 -18.37 5.76 10.62
N PRO A 22 -17.22 6.41 10.82
CA PRO A 22 -16.48 6.31 12.08
C PRO A 22 -17.27 6.82 13.30
N ASN A 23 -18.23 7.74 13.11
CA ASN A 23 -19.05 8.27 14.19
C ASN A 23 -20.03 7.23 14.72
N ALA A 24 -20.50 6.32 13.86
CA ALA A 24 -21.32 5.18 14.26
C ALA A 24 -20.53 4.13 15.07
N LEU A 25 -19.21 4.08 14.91
CA LEU A 25 -18.33 3.13 15.59
C LEU A 25 -17.91 3.58 17.00
N SER A 26 -17.96 4.88 17.29
CA SER A 26 -17.49 5.45 18.55
C SER A 26 -18.42 6.55 19.07
N LYS A 27 -19.05 6.30 20.24
CA LYS A 27 -19.92 7.28 20.92
C LYS A 27 -19.19 8.56 21.34
N ASN A 28 -17.88 8.48 21.55
CA ASN A 28 -17.02 9.59 21.98
C ASN A 28 -16.16 10.15 20.84
N GLY A 29 -16.32 9.67 19.60
CA GLY A 29 -15.59 10.16 18.43
C GLY A 29 -14.09 9.87 18.45
N THR A 30 -13.67 8.79 19.12
CA THR A 30 -12.25 8.41 19.25
C THR A 30 -11.80 7.37 18.22
N ILE A 31 -12.68 6.91 17.34
CA ILE A 31 -12.31 6.01 16.24
C ILE A 31 -12.22 6.83 14.95
N SER A 32 -11.14 6.63 14.20
CA SER A 32 -10.89 7.29 12.91
C SER A 32 -10.52 6.29 11.83
N LEU A 33 -10.99 6.54 10.61
CA LEU A 33 -10.51 5.87 9.39
C LEU A 33 -9.10 6.40 9.08
N MET A 34 -8.11 5.51 9.02
CA MET A 34 -6.71 5.85 8.70
C MET A 34 -6.37 5.62 7.24
N SER A 35 -6.87 4.53 6.66
CA SER A 35 -6.63 4.17 5.27
C SER A 35 -7.73 3.24 4.76
N GLU A 36 -7.86 3.19 3.46
CA GLU A 36 -8.80 2.34 2.75
C GLU A 36 -8.21 1.86 1.43
N SER A 37 -8.66 0.71 0.97
CA SER A 37 -8.29 0.14 -0.31
C SER A 37 -9.44 -0.68 -0.88
N ILE A 38 -9.72 -0.48 -2.16
CA ILE A 38 -10.83 -1.12 -2.86
C ILE A 38 -10.26 -2.23 -3.75
N SER A 39 -10.90 -3.40 -3.74
CA SER A 39 -10.52 -4.52 -4.60
C SER A 39 -10.63 -4.14 -6.07
N ARG A 40 -9.87 -4.80 -6.94
CA ARG A 40 -9.77 -4.41 -8.36
C ARG A 40 -11.11 -4.40 -9.09
N ASP A 41 -12.01 -5.30 -8.70
CA ASP A 41 -13.37 -5.46 -9.21
C ASP A 41 -14.37 -4.44 -8.63
N GLY A 42 -13.98 -3.67 -7.60
CA GLY A 42 -14.82 -2.68 -6.95
C GLY A 42 -15.86 -3.24 -5.99
N ASP A 43 -15.82 -4.55 -5.68
CA ASP A 43 -16.85 -5.20 -4.86
C ASP A 43 -16.54 -5.16 -3.35
N LYS A 44 -15.26 -5.05 -2.96
CA LYS A 44 -14.83 -5.12 -1.55
C LYS A 44 -13.95 -3.93 -1.16
N ILE A 45 -14.05 -3.54 0.10
CA ILE A 45 -13.18 -2.55 0.72
C ILE A 45 -12.47 -3.18 1.91
N ALA A 46 -11.16 -2.97 1.99
CA ALA A 46 -10.37 -3.13 3.19
C ALA A 46 -10.17 -1.74 3.79
N TYR A 47 -10.32 -1.59 5.11
CA TYR A 47 -10.20 -0.29 5.76
C TYR A 47 -9.55 -0.43 7.13
N MET A 48 -8.66 0.51 7.46
CA MET A 48 -7.90 0.54 8.70
C MET A 48 -8.48 1.59 9.65
N LEU A 49 -8.78 1.18 10.87
CA LEU A 49 -9.27 2.07 11.93
C LEU A 49 -8.20 2.26 13.01
N SER A 50 -8.02 3.48 13.49
CA SER A 50 -7.32 3.74 14.76
C SER A 50 -8.29 4.08 15.87
N SER A 51 -7.82 3.91 17.11
CA SER A 51 -8.49 4.35 18.33
C SER A 51 -7.63 5.39 19.05
N ALA A 52 -8.28 6.42 19.59
CA ALA A 52 -7.69 7.48 20.40
C ALA A 52 -6.49 8.21 19.76
N GLY A 53 -6.42 8.23 18.42
CA GLY A 53 -5.30 8.86 17.70
C GLY A 53 -4.01 8.05 17.71
N SER A 54 -4.05 6.79 18.12
CA SER A 54 -2.92 5.88 18.02
C SER A 54 -2.56 5.62 16.55
N ASP A 55 -1.26 5.45 16.28
CA ASP A 55 -0.77 4.96 14.99
C ASP A 55 -1.05 3.46 14.79
N TRP A 56 -1.45 2.74 15.85
CA TRP A 56 -1.91 1.38 15.75
C TRP A 56 -3.28 1.30 15.08
N GLY A 57 -3.36 0.46 14.06
CA GLY A 57 -4.52 0.21 13.24
C GLY A 57 -5.10 -1.19 13.45
N THR A 58 -6.40 -1.29 13.25
CA THR A 58 -7.10 -2.56 13.00
C THR A 58 -7.67 -2.53 11.59
N ILE A 59 -7.28 -3.47 10.74
CA ILE A 59 -7.86 -3.63 9.40
C ILE A 59 -9.12 -4.48 9.50
N LYS A 60 -10.17 -4.06 8.80
CA LYS A 60 -11.44 -4.76 8.60
C LYS A 60 -11.82 -4.77 7.13
N PHE A 61 -12.80 -5.58 6.77
CA PHE A 61 -13.25 -5.77 5.39
C PHE A 61 -14.76 -5.72 5.28
N LYS A 62 -15.25 -5.22 4.15
CA LYS A 62 -16.68 -5.07 3.87
C LYS A 62 -17.00 -5.24 2.39
N ASP A 63 -18.14 -5.85 2.08
CA ASP A 63 -18.71 -5.82 0.73
C ASP A 63 -19.33 -4.44 0.45
N ILE A 64 -18.90 -3.79 -0.62
CA ILE A 64 -19.30 -2.41 -0.95
C ILE A 64 -20.78 -2.34 -1.33
N ARG A 65 -21.27 -3.32 -2.10
CA ARG A 65 -22.65 -3.33 -2.61
C ARG A 65 -23.68 -3.64 -1.54
N THR A 66 -23.42 -4.66 -0.71
CA THR A 66 -24.38 -5.12 0.31
C THR A 66 -24.22 -4.35 1.62
N GLY A 67 -23.02 -3.81 1.87
CA GLY A 67 -22.66 -3.24 3.16
C GLY A 67 -22.44 -4.30 4.25
N GLU A 68 -22.29 -5.57 3.88
CA GLU A 68 -22.01 -6.66 4.81
C GLU A 68 -20.55 -6.61 5.27
N GLU A 69 -20.32 -6.70 6.58
CA GLU A 69 -18.99 -6.76 7.16
C GLU A 69 -18.48 -8.20 7.14
N HIS A 70 -17.22 -8.40 6.77
CA HIS A 70 -16.56 -9.69 6.91
C HIS A 70 -16.15 -9.93 8.38
N THR A 71 -15.94 -11.19 8.73
CA THR A 71 -15.48 -11.60 10.07
C THR A 71 -13.99 -11.37 10.29
N ASP A 72 -13.24 -11.17 9.22
CA ASP A 72 -11.80 -10.98 9.19
C ASP A 72 -11.38 -9.68 9.89
N VAL A 73 -10.39 -9.78 10.79
CA VAL A 73 -9.86 -8.65 11.56
C VAL A 73 -8.36 -8.81 11.70
N LEU A 74 -7.60 -7.81 11.24
CA LEU A 74 -6.13 -7.81 11.33
C LEU A 74 -5.67 -6.77 12.36
N LYS A 75 -4.92 -7.24 13.36
CA LYS A 75 -4.35 -6.42 14.45
C LYS A 75 -2.83 -6.28 14.33
N HIS A 76 -2.24 -5.47 15.20
CA HIS A 76 -0.80 -5.13 15.23
C HIS A 76 -0.31 -4.56 13.89
N VAL A 77 -1.17 -3.74 13.29
CA VAL A 77 -0.93 -3.06 12.02
C VAL A 77 -0.50 -1.63 12.34
N LYS A 78 0.63 -1.17 11.79
CA LYS A 78 1.13 0.19 11.97
C LYS A 78 2.04 0.54 10.78
N PHE A 79 2.00 1.79 10.34
CA PHE A 79 2.75 2.27 9.15
C PHE A 79 2.65 1.31 7.96
N SER A 80 1.40 0.93 7.64
CA SER A 80 1.09 -0.20 6.76
C SER A 80 0.65 0.24 5.36
N CYS A 81 1.09 -0.50 4.34
CA CYS A 81 0.36 -0.57 3.08
C CYS A 81 -1.00 -1.26 3.28
N LEU A 82 -1.87 -1.14 2.29
CA LEU A 82 -3.13 -1.89 2.24
C LEU A 82 -3.47 -2.16 0.77
N GLU A 83 -2.85 -3.20 0.20
CA GLU A 83 -2.91 -3.45 -1.23
C GLU A 83 -3.60 -4.77 -1.54
N TRP A 84 -4.67 -4.73 -2.33
CA TRP A 84 -5.35 -5.94 -2.79
C TRP A 84 -4.49 -6.71 -3.79
N SER A 85 -4.49 -8.04 -3.68
CA SER A 85 -4.11 -8.88 -4.80
C SER A 85 -5.01 -8.60 -6.00
N HIS A 86 -4.47 -8.72 -7.20
CA HIS A 86 -5.22 -8.39 -8.41
C HIS A 86 -6.45 -9.30 -8.64
N ASP A 87 -6.45 -10.51 -8.06
CA ASP A 87 -7.59 -11.43 -8.09
C ASP A 87 -8.63 -11.17 -6.99
N GLY A 88 -8.41 -10.16 -6.13
CA GLY A 88 -9.36 -9.75 -5.09
C GLY A 88 -9.53 -10.74 -3.95
N LYS A 89 -8.66 -11.75 -3.83
CA LYS A 89 -8.75 -12.76 -2.76
C LYS A 89 -8.21 -12.31 -1.42
N GLY A 90 -7.30 -11.33 -1.41
CA GLY A 90 -6.61 -10.94 -0.20
C GLY A 90 -5.86 -9.64 -0.31
N VAL A 91 -5.24 -9.23 0.80
CA VAL A 91 -4.48 -7.98 0.90
C VAL A 91 -3.07 -8.19 1.43
N PHE A 92 -2.11 -7.45 0.90
CA PHE A 92 -0.81 -7.22 1.50
C PHE A 92 -0.91 -6.12 2.55
N TYR A 93 -0.37 -6.39 3.74
CA TYR A 93 -0.37 -5.45 4.86
C TYR A 93 0.88 -5.63 5.71
N ASN A 94 1.23 -4.58 6.45
CA ASN A 94 2.36 -4.60 7.38
C ASN A 94 1.91 -4.95 8.79
N TRP A 95 2.73 -5.75 9.45
CA TRP A 95 2.46 -6.29 10.76
C TRP A 95 3.71 -6.21 11.61
N TYR A 96 3.54 -5.87 12.89
CA TYR A 96 4.61 -5.93 13.88
C TYR A 96 4.41 -7.13 14.80
N PRO A 97 5.49 -7.88 15.11
CA PRO A 97 5.41 -8.93 16.11
C PRO A 97 5.12 -8.34 17.49
N ASP A 98 4.27 -9.04 18.24
CA ASP A 98 3.95 -8.73 19.63
C ASP A 98 5.26 -8.44 20.39
N SER A 99 5.36 -7.23 20.92
CA SER A 99 6.31 -7.03 22.00
C SER A 99 5.74 -7.77 23.21
N ASN A 100 6.58 -8.41 24.03
CA ASN A 100 6.13 -9.13 25.24
C ASN A 100 5.48 -8.21 26.32
N ASP A 101 5.07 -7.00 25.95
CA ASP A 101 4.46 -6.01 26.80
C ASP A 101 2.95 -5.91 26.50
N ALA A 102 2.13 -6.17 27.51
CA ALA A 102 0.68 -6.31 27.36
C ALA A 102 -0.06 -4.99 27.04
N SER A 103 0.65 -3.85 27.07
CA SER A 103 0.13 -2.52 26.71
C SER A 103 0.62 -2.01 25.35
N ALA A 104 1.29 -2.83 24.54
CA ALA A 104 2.11 -2.35 23.43
C ALA A 104 1.38 -1.80 22.19
N ASP A 105 0.04 -1.88 22.14
CA ASP A 105 -0.73 -1.58 20.93
C ASP A 105 -1.86 -0.56 21.14
N ASP A 106 -1.88 0.14 22.28
CA ASP A 106 -2.90 1.16 22.56
C ASP A 106 -2.41 2.61 22.34
N GLY A 107 -1.12 2.78 22.04
CA GLY A 107 -0.49 4.08 21.76
C GLY A 107 0.05 4.79 23.00
N THR A 108 -0.04 4.18 24.19
CA THR A 108 0.55 4.72 25.43
C THR A 108 1.99 4.28 25.66
N GLU A 109 2.46 3.30 24.89
CA GLU A 109 3.81 2.78 24.94
C GLU A 109 4.84 3.76 24.36
N THR A 110 6.08 3.70 24.86
CA THR A 110 7.22 4.46 24.30
C THR A 110 8.25 3.56 23.61
N THR A 111 7.92 2.27 23.46
CA THR A 111 8.77 1.26 22.85
C THR A 111 8.91 1.53 21.36
N SER A 112 10.15 1.52 20.85
CA SER A 112 10.38 1.69 19.42
C SER A 112 9.88 0.47 18.63
N ASN A 113 9.06 0.70 17.61
CA ASN A 113 8.62 -0.33 16.69
C ASN A 113 9.77 -0.74 15.76
N SER A 114 10.06 -2.04 15.69
CA SER A 114 11.12 -2.59 14.83
C SER A 114 10.70 -3.96 14.30
N ASN A 115 11.39 -4.46 13.29
CA ASN A 115 11.11 -5.72 12.62
C ASN A 115 9.72 -5.76 11.97
N GLN A 116 9.35 -4.68 11.25
CA GLN A 116 8.14 -4.67 10.44
C GLN A 116 8.19 -5.81 9.43
N LYS A 117 7.09 -6.55 9.31
CA LYS A 117 6.94 -7.62 8.33
C LYS A 117 5.86 -7.24 7.33
N LEU A 118 6.02 -7.67 6.08
CA LEU A 118 4.93 -7.67 5.10
C LEU A 118 4.26 -9.05 5.13
N ARG A 119 2.96 -9.09 5.39
CA ARG A 119 2.13 -10.30 5.37
C ARG A 119 1.09 -10.20 4.27
N TYR A 120 0.52 -11.35 3.91
CA TYR A 120 -0.61 -11.45 3.01
C TYR A 120 -1.76 -12.14 3.71
N HIS A 121 -2.93 -11.52 3.68
CA HIS A 121 -4.14 -12.05 4.28
C HIS A 121 -5.12 -12.48 3.19
N GLU A 122 -5.51 -13.75 3.16
CA GLU A 122 -6.59 -14.25 2.30
C GLU A 122 -7.92 -14.13 3.04
N LEU A 123 -8.93 -13.54 2.41
CA LEU A 123 -10.25 -13.36 3.04
C LEU A 123 -10.87 -14.70 3.44
N GLY A 124 -11.49 -14.71 4.61
CA GLY A 124 -12.12 -15.88 5.21
C GLY A 124 -11.16 -16.78 5.97
N THR A 125 -9.91 -16.36 6.18
CA THR A 125 -8.88 -17.11 6.92
C THR A 125 -8.54 -16.44 8.25
N SER A 126 -7.85 -17.16 9.13
CA SER A 126 -7.40 -16.57 10.40
C SER A 126 -6.13 -15.74 10.17
N GLN A 127 -6.02 -14.57 10.82
CA GLN A 127 -4.79 -13.77 10.80
C GLN A 127 -3.55 -14.57 11.24
N SER A 128 -3.72 -15.61 12.08
CA SER A 128 -2.60 -16.50 12.47
C SER A 128 -1.98 -17.24 11.29
N ASP A 129 -2.73 -17.43 10.22
CA ASP A 129 -2.36 -18.26 9.08
C ASP A 129 -1.72 -17.41 7.95
N ASP A 130 -1.81 -16.08 8.04
CA ASP A 130 -1.27 -15.16 7.05
C ASP A 130 0.25 -15.36 6.88
N PRO A 131 0.76 -15.75 5.70
CA PRO A 131 2.18 -15.93 5.49
C PRO A 131 2.95 -14.60 5.65
N ILE A 132 4.16 -14.69 6.21
CA ILE A 132 5.16 -13.62 6.07
C ILE A 132 5.68 -13.68 4.65
N VAL A 133 5.38 -12.65 3.87
CA VAL A 133 5.77 -12.50 2.47
C VAL A 133 7.17 -11.92 2.38
N LEU A 134 7.47 -10.91 3.20
CA LEU A 134 8.79 -10.29 3.27
C LEU A 134 9.14 -9.90 4.70
N GLU A 135 10.40 -10.07 5.06
CA GLU A 135 11.00 -9.54 6.28
C GLU A 135 12.50 -9.28 6.05
N LYS A 136 13.06 -8.34 6.82
CA LYS A 136 14.48 -8.00 6.80
C LYS A 136 15.03 -7.98 8.23
N PRO A 137 15.26 -9.16 8.84
CA PRO A 137 15.72 -9.24 10.24
C PRO A 137 17.11 -8.64 10.45
N ASP A 138 17.92 -8.56 9.40
CA ASP A 138 19.22 -7.88 9.39
C ASP A 138 19.11 -6.35 9.32
N GLN A 139 17.92 -5.82 9.01
CA GLN A 139 17.62 -4.39 8.91
C GLN A 139 16.34 -4.04 9.69
N PRO A 140 16.35 -4.14 11.03
CA PRO A 140 15.15 -4.08 11.86
C PRO A 140 14.41 -2.74 11.82
N SER A 141 15.05 -1.66 11.38
CA SER A 141 14.44 -0.33 11.26
C SER A 141 13.82 -0.05 9.89
N TRP A 142 14.00 -0.94 8.91
CA TRP A 142 13.47 -0.72 7.56
C TRP A 142 11.96 -0.90 7.54
N LEU A 143 11.31 -0.03 6.77
CA LEU A 143 9.89 -0.15 6.46
C LEU A 143 9.71 -0.76 5.08
N ILE A 144 8.66 -1.57 4.91
CA ILE A 144 8.37 -2.31 3.68
C ILE A 144 7.05 -1.79 3.10
N GLY A 145 7.08 -1.27 1.88
CA GLY A 145 5.89 -0.98 1.10
C GLY A 145 5.78 -1.93 -0.09
N ILE A 146 4.57 -2.11 -0.59
CA ILE A 146 4.32 -2.77 -1.88
C ILE A 146 3.23 -2.00 -2.62
N ASP A 147 3.37 -1.87 -3.94
CA ASP A 147 2.28 -1.52 -4.86
C ASP A 147 2.03 -2.72 -5.80
N ILE A 148 0.78 -3.01 -6.14
CA ILE A 148 0.47 -4.02 -7.16
C ILE A 148 0.35 -3.35 -8.53
N SER A 149 1.05 -3.89 -9.52
CA SER A 149 1.06 -3.34 -10.86
C SER A 149 -0.34 -3.39 -11.48
N ILE A 150 -0.63 -2.47 -12.41
CA ILE A 150 -1.97 -2.38 -13.01
C ILE A 150 -2.39 -3.65 -13.77
N CYS A 151 -1.42 -4.41 -14.28
CA CYS A 151 -1.64 -5.70 -14.93
C CYS A 151 -1.71 -6.89 -13.95
N GLY A 152 -1.53 -6.65 -12.64
CA GLY A 152 -1.56 -7.65 -11.58
C GLY A 152 -0.37 -8.61 -11.52
N ARG A 153 0.56 -8.53 -12.49
CA ARG A 153 1.70 -9.45 -12.58
C ARG A 153 2.82 -9.11 -11.60
N TYR A 154 3.02 -7.85 -11.26
CA TYR A 154 4.18 -7.43 -10.49
C TYR A 154 3.80 -6.82 -9.15
N GLY A 155 4.55 -7.16 -8.10
CA GLY A 155 4.56 -6.42 -6.84
C GLY A 155 5.78 -5.51 -6.82
N ILE A 156 5.59 -4.20 -6.76
CA ILE A 156 6.67 -3.20 -6.69
C ILE A 156 6.95 -2.94 -5.23
N VAL A 157 8.09 -3.39 -4.75
CA VAL A 157 8.44 -3.41 -3.33
C VAL A 157 9.39 -2.27 -3.02
N TYR A 158 9.07 -1.51 -1.97
CA TYR A 158 9.88 -0.40 -1.50
C TYR A 158 10.46 -0.73 -0.13
N PHE A 159 11.74 -0.46 0.04
CA PHE A 159 12.35 -0.35 1.37
C PHE A 159 12.67 1.10 1.66
N SER A 160 12.26 1.57 2.84
CA SER A 160 12.67 2.87 3.39
C SER A 160 13.48 2.67 4.67
N GLN A 161 14.47 3.53 4.87
CA GLN A 161 15.34 3.53 6.07
C GLN A 161 14.93 4.59 7.10
N SER A 162 14.13 5.59 6.70
CA SER A 162 13.75 6.74 7.53
C SER A 162 12.60 7.52 6.90
N CYS A 163 12.38 8.76 7.35
CA CYS A 163 11.45 9.70 6.70
C CYS A 163 12.07 10.42 5.47
N ASP A 164 13.33 10.17 5.13
CA ASP A 164 13.91 10.59 3.84
C ASP A 164 13.09 9.94 2.71
N PRO A 165 12.66 10.70 1.68
CA PRO A 165 11.89 10.14 0.57
C PRO A 165 12.66 9.11 -0.27
N LYS A 166 13.97 8.96 -0.07
CA LYS A 166 14.79 7.96 -0.77
C LYS A 166 14.45 6.54 -0.36
N CYS A 167 14.34 5.67 -1.35
CA CYS A 167 13.99 4.27 -1.15
C CYS A 167 14.84 3.36 -2.03
N ALA A 168 14.94 2.08 -1.63
CA ALA A 168 15.30 1.02 -2.56
C ALA A 168 14.04 0.38 -3.13
N VAL A 169 14.07 0.06 -4.42
CA VAL A 169 12.99 -0.60 -5.16
C VAL A 169 13.44 -1.99 -5.60
N TYR A 170 12.58 -2.95 -5.35
CA TYR A 170 12.64 -4.31 -5.84
C TYR A 170 11.32 -4.62 -6.54
N TYR A 171 11.25 -5.75 -7.24
CA TYR A 171 9.98 -6.26 -7.73
C TYR A 171 9.85 -7.76 -7.51
N ILE A 172 8.60 -8.21 -7.49
CA ILE A 172 8.20 -9.61 -7.50
C ILE A 172 7.47 -9.84 -8.81
N ASP A 173 7.82 -10.89 -9.57
CA ASP A 173 7.01 -11.35 -10.70
C ASP A 173 6.10 -12.49 -10.24
N PHE A 174 4.83 -12.19 -9.96
CA PHE A 174 3.86 -13.16 -9.45
C PHE A 174 3.60 -14.31 -10.43
N SER A 175 3.88 -14.14 -11.73
CA SER A 175 3.76 -15.24 -12.69
C SER A 175 4.76 -16.37 -12.42
N THR A 176 5.90 -16.08 -11.78
CA THR A 176 6.92 -17.09 -11.44
C THR A 176 6.47 -18.01 -10.29
N ILE A 177 5.48 -17.57 -9.51
CA ILE A 177 4.89 -18.33 -8.41
C ILE A 177 3.44 -18.75 -8.69
N ASN A 178 2.99 -18.67 -9.95
CA ASN A 178 1.59 -18.93 -10.35
C ASN A 178 0.56 -18.15 -9.52
N TYR A 179 0.92 -16.93 -9.08
CA TYR A 179 0.10 -16.07 -8.23
C TYR A 179 -0.26 -16.66 -6.86
N GLU A 180 0.46 -17.69 -6.40
CA GLU A 180 0.23 -18.31 -5.10
C GLU A 180 1.11 -17.66 -4.01
N ILE A 181 0.50 -16.87 -3.12
CA ILE A 181 1.20 -16.18 -2.03
C ILE A 181 1.13 -17.05 -0.78
N LYS A 182 2.05 -18.01 -0.66
CA LYS A 182 2.06 -19.02 0.41
C LYS A 182 3.20 -18.88 1.43
N GLY A 183 4.06 -17.87 1.29
CA GLY A 183 5.24 -17.71 2.13
C GLY A 183 6.15 -16.59 1.64
N GLN A 184 7.43 -16.65 2.04
CA GLN A 184 8.42 -15.67 1.65
C GLN A 184 8.59 -15.64 0.12
N LEU A 185 8.56 -14.43 -0.45
CA LEU A 185 8.71 -14.22 -1.88
C LEU A 185 10.10 -13.73 -2.23
N GLN A 186 10.58 -14.15 -3.40
CA GLN A 186 11.87 -13.72 -3.93
C GLN A 186 11.75 -12.32 -4.53
N LEU A 187 12.70 -11.46 -4.16
CA LEU A 187 12.80 -10.10 -4.66
C LEU A 187 13.85 -10.02 -5.77
N GLU A 188 13.48 -9.42 -6.89
CA GLU A 188 14.39 -9.03 -7.95
C GLU A 188 14.80 -7.56 -7.76
N PRO A 189 16.10 -7.23 -7.76
CA PRO A 189 16.57 -5.86 -7.56
C PRO A 189 16.18 -4.97 -8.74
N LEU A 190 15.75 -3.74 -8.44
CA LEU A 190 15.48 -2.72 -9.46
C LEU A 190 16.38 -1.50 -9.26
N PHE A 191 16.19 -0.76 -8.16
CA PHE A 191 16.99 0.42 -7.78
C PHE A 191 17.39 0.30 -6.32
N THR A 192 18.62 -0.10 -6.01
CA THR A 192 18.98 -0.52 -4.64
C THR A 192 19.83 0.48 -3.87
N GLU A 193 20.14 1.63 -4.48
CA GLU A 193 21.16 2.55 -3.98
C GLU A 193 20.66 3.55 -2.93
N PHE A 194 19.35 3.63 -2.69
CA PHE A 194 18.74 4.67 -1.83
C PHE A 194 19.19 6.09 -2.22
N ASP A 195 19.31 6.36 -3.51
CA ASP A 195 19.87 7.61 -4.04
C ASP A 195 18.80 8.63 -4.44
N ALA A 196 17.56 8.18 -4.61
CA ALA A 196 16.41 8.99 -5.00
C ALA A 196 15.10 8.37 -4.49
N ALA A 197 14.04 9.16 -4.55
CA ALA A 197 12.68 8.66 -4.46
C ALA A 197 12.29 8.02 -5.79
N TYR A 198 11.57 6.90 -5.72
CA TYR A 198 11.05 6.18 -6.87
C TYR A 198 9.60 5.82 -6.58
N HIS A 199 8.67 6.23 -7.44
CA HIS A 199 7.26 5.95 -7.28
C HIS A 199 6.70 5.35 -8.56
N TYR A 200 6.25 4.11 -8.50
CA TYR A 200 5.55 3.46 -9.60
C TYR A 200 4.26 4.21 -9.95
N ILE A 201 3.98 4.33 -11.25
CA ILE A 201 2.76 4.94 -11.78
C ILE A 201 1.93 3.93 -12.54
N THR A 202 2.53 3.24 -13.50
CA THR A 202 1.87 2.25 -14.36
C THR A 202 2.92 1.45 -15.12
N ASN A 203 2.48 0.43 -15.85
CA ASN A 203 3.29 -0.24 -16.86
C ASN A 203 2.43 -0.65 -18.07
N GLU A 204 3.07 -0.69 -19.23
CA GLU A 204 2.53 -1.25 -20.47
C GLU A 204 3.43 -2.42 -20.87
N ASN A 205 2.93 -3.65 -20.67
CA ASN A 205 3.76 -4.85 -20.76
C ASN A 205 5.00 -4.72 -19.85
N ASP A 206 6.20 -4.84 -20.41
CA ASP A 206 7.47 -4.71 -19.71
C ASP A 206 7.99 -3.26 -19.64
N THR A 207 7.27 -2.26 -20.18
CA THR A 207 7.65 -0.84 -20.06
C THR A 207 7.05 -0.23 -18.81
N PHE A 208 7.88 0.18 -17.87
CA PHE A 208 7.48 0.73 -16.58
C PHE A 208 7.61 2.24 -16.55
N TYR A 209 6.72 2.90 -15.82
CA TYR A 209 6.68 4.34 -15.66
C TYR A 209 6.81 4.70 -14.18
N PHE A 210 7.80 5.54 -13.85
CA PHE A 210 8.10 5.96 -12.49
C PHE A 210 8.23 7.48 -12.41
N ILE A 211 7.70 8.07 -11.33
CA ILE A 211 8.12 9.41 -10.90
C ILE A 211 9.36 9.26 -10.03
N THR A 212 10.40 10.05 -10.30
CA THR A 212 11.63 10.05 -9.51
C THR A 212 12.24 11.44 -9.39
N ASP A 213 12.98 11.69 -8.31
CA ASP A 213 13.85 12.86 -8.15
C ASP A 213 15.33 12.60 -8.46
N PHE A 214 15.66 11.42 -9.02
CA PHE A 214 17.02 11.08 -9.45
C PHE A 214 17.54 12.09 -10.49
N GLU A 215 18.56 12.86 -10.10
CA GLU A 215 19.12 14.00 -10.84
C GLU A 215 18.08 15.05 -11.26
N ALA A 216 16.96 15.13 -10.52
CA ALA A 216 15.79 15.93 -10.86
C ALA A 216 15.05 16.38 -9.58
N PRO A 217 15.53 17.40 -8.84
CA PRO A 217 14.97 17.76 -7.53
C PRO A 217 13.49 18.20 -7.55
N LEU A 218 12.96 18.57 -8.72
CA LEU A 218 11.53 18.88 -8.93
C LEU A 218 10.72 17.71 -9.50
N LYS A 219 11.33 16.52 -9.48
CA LYS A 219 10.86 15.26 -10.05
C LYS A 219 10.76 15.26 -11.57
N ARG A 220 10.72 14.05 -12.13
CA ARG A 220 10.48 13.75 -13.54
C ARG A 220 9.70 12.46 -13.66
N LEU A 221 8.95 12.30 -14.75
CA LEU A 221 8.33 11.03 -15.13
C LEU A 221 9.23 10.35 -16.15
N VAL A 222 9.75 9.18 -15.80
CA VAL A 222 10.61 8.37 -16.68
C VAL A 222 9.90 7.09 -17.08
N CYS A 223 10.28 6.54 -18.23
CA CYS A 223 9.98 5.16 -18.59
C CYS A 223 11.23 4.37 -18.98
N PHE A 224 11.17 3.06 -18.78
CA PHE A 224 12.22 2.12 -19.17
C PHE A 224 11.64 0.71 -19.33
N ASP A 225 12.36 -0.16 -20.05
CA ASP A 225 12.03 -1.59 -20.14
C ASP A 225 12.56 -2.30 -18.88
N LEU A 226 11.71 -3.07 -18.19
CA LEU A 226 12.07 -3.83 -17.00
C LEU A 226 13.23 -4.83 -17.26
N LYS A 227 13.38 -5.31 -18.50
CA LYS A 227 14.50 -6.17 -18.92
C LYS A 227 15.81 -5.40 -19.11
N ASN A 228 15.75 -4.07 -19.18
CA ASN A 228 16.91 -3.20 -19.26
C ASN A 228 16.72 -1.95 -18.37
N PRO A 229 16.68 -2.11 -17.04
CA PRO A 229 16.24 -1.06 -16.12
C PRO A 229 17.33 -0.03 -15.80
N ALA A 230 18.54 -0.18 -16.36
CA ALA A 230 19.67 0.70 -16.08
C ALA A 230 19.32 2.17 -16.35
N LYS A 231 19.71 3.08 -15.45
CA LYS A 231 19.39 4.52 -15.53
C LYS A 231 19.73 5.17 -16.88
N ALA A 232 20.76 4.67 -17.56
CA ALA A 232 21.15 5.12 -18.90
C ALA A 232 20.15 4.77 -20.02
N SER A 233 19.25 3.81 -19.81
CA SER A 233 18.20 3.42 -20.77
C SER A 233 16.91 4.23 -20.59
N TRP A 234 16.80 5.01 -19.51
CA TRP A 234 15.58 5.74 -19.17
C TRP A 234 15.28 6.81 -20.20
N LYS A 235 13.99 7.02 -20.45
CA LYS A 235 13.46 8.09 -21.27
C LYS A 235 12.59 8.98 -20.42
N ASP A 236 12.82 10.29 -20.48
CA ASP A 236 11.93 11.26 -19.86
C ASP A 236 10.63 11.35 -20.67
N ILE A 237 9.51 10.95 -20.07
CA ILE A 237 8.17 11.21 -20.60
C ILE A 237 7.76 12.64 -20.24
N LEU A 238 8.09 13.07 -19.02
CA LEU A 238 7.97 14.45 -18.58
C LEU A 238 9.25 14.83 -17.83
N PRO A 239 10.15 15.61 -18.45
CA PRO A 239 11.41 15.98 -17.83
C PRO A 239 11.18 16.93 -16.65
N HIS A 240 12.17 17.02 -15.77
CA HIS A 240 12.18 18.07 -14.75
C HIS A 240 12.30 19.43 -15.44
N ASP A 241 11.52 20.41 -14.98
CA ASP A 241 11.62 21.79 -15.45
C ASP A 241 11.65 22.74 -14.25
N PRO A 242 12.74 23.50 -14.05
CA PRO A 242 12.86 24.49 -12.98
C PRO A 242 11.86 25.65 -13.06
N LYS A 243 11.17 25.81 -14.20
CA LYS A 243 10.19 26.88 -14.46
C LYS A 243 8.73 26.43 -14.35
N LEU A 244 8.42 25.15 -14.54
CA LEU A 244 7.04 24.63 -14.53
C LEU A 244 6.54 24.25 -13.13
N GLY A 245 7.40 24.28 -12.11
CA GLY A 245 7.03 23.82 -10.76
C GLY A 245 7.12 22.29 -10.61
N ALA A 246 6.86 21.79 -9.40
CA ALA A 246 7.07 20.37 -9.08
C ALA A 246 6.01 19.46 -9.70
N LEU A 247 6.43 18.30 -10.18
CA LEU A 247 5.53 17.21 -10.56
C LEU A 247 4.89 16.58 -9.30
N LEU A 248 3.57 16.72 -9.17
CA LEU A 248 2.80 16.09 -8.10
C LEU A 248 1.99 14.91 -8.65
N LYS A 249 1.98 13.78 -7.93
CA LYS A 249 1.19 12.57 -8.28
C LYS A 249 -0.29 12.91 -8.52
N SER A 250 -0.83 13.90 -7.80
CA SER A 250 -2.21 14.38 -7.93
C SER A 250 -2.57 15.03 -9.26
N HIS A 251 -1.60 15.40 -10.09
CA HIS A 251 -1.83 16.04 -11.40
C HIS A 251 -1.58 15.09 -12.58
N LEU A 252 -1.13 13.86 -12.33
CA LEU A 252 -1.07 12.80 -13.33
C LEU A 252 -2.43 12.12 -13.38
N VAL A 253 -3.27 12.54 -14.33
CA VAL A 253 -4.52 11.84 -14.64
C VAL A 253 -4.16 10.57 -15.41
N THR A 254 -4.07 9.45 -14.71
CA THR A 254 -4.15 8.13 -15.37
C THR A 254 -5.62 7.88 -15.71
N LEU A 255 -5.98 8.07 -16.97
CA LEU A 255 -7.29 7.65 -17.50
C LEU A 255 -7.34 6.12 -17.51
N GLN A 256 -7.74 5.51 -16.39
CA GLN A 256 -8.22 4.13 -16.38
C GLN A 256 -9.59 4.10 -17.04
N VAL A 257 -9.63 3.79 -18.34
CA VAL A 257 -10.88 3.45 -19.01
C VAL A 257 -11.28 2.06 -18.53
N PHE A 258 -12.17 1.99 -17.54
CA PHE A 258 -12.92 0.78 -17.25
C PHE A 258 -13.77 0.48 -18.50
N LYS A 259 -13.48 -0.64 -19.16
CA LYS A 259 -14.34 -1.18 -20.24
C LYS A 259 -15.35 -2.14 -19.66
#